data_AF-A0A497RHI2-F1
#
_entry.id   AF-A0A497RHI2-F1
#
_cell.length_a   1.000
_cell.length_b   1.000
_cell.length_c   1.000
_cell.angle_alpha   90.00
_cell.angle_beta   90.00
_cell.angle_gamma   90.00
#
_symmetry.space_group_name_H-M   'P 1'
#
loop_
_entity.id
_entity.type
_entity.pdbx_description
1 polymer ?
#
loop_
_entity_poly.entity_id
_entity_poly.type
_entity_poly.pdbx_seq_one_letter_code
_entity_poly.pdbx_strand_id
1 'polypeptide(L)'
;MIGNPEDMMVEAVKRATKRANPALEKLLEVHLRLNANSGFELAYRDPKRFKDFVNRLFGEYSGRLLEMLIVDEIKRMLEIGEDLENLEKAVEILRMIV
;
A
#
# COMPACT_ATOMS: atom_id res chain seq x y z
N MET A 1 -18.42 3.14 9.17
CA MET A 1 -18.15 4.37 8.41
C MET A 1 -17.25 3.93 7.26
N ILE A 2 -17.79 3.77 6.05
CA ILE A 2 -16.96 3.36 4.90
C ILE A 2 -16.11 4.59 4.57
N GLY A 3 -14.84 4.57 4.97
CA GLY A 3 -13.90 5.63 4.63
C GLY A 3 -13.70 5.68 3.12
N ASN A 4 -13.30 6.83 2.58
CA ASN A 4 -12.89 6.96 1.19
C ASN A 4 -11.90 5.82 0.83
N PRO A 5 -12.10 5.08 -0.29
CA PRO A 5 -11.19 4.03 -0.74
C PRO A 5 -9.70 4.41 -0.75
N GLU A 6 -9.41 5.66 -1.13
CA GLU A 6 -8.04 6.19 -1.10
C GLU A 6 -7.49 6.25 0.33
N ASP A 7 -8.29 6.74 1.28
CA ASP A 7 -7.91 6.82 2.70
C ASP A 7 -7.73 5.42 3.30
N MET A 8 -8.54 4.45 2.89
CA MET A 8 -8.39 3.05 3.32
C MET A 8 -7.05 2.46 2.84
N MET A 9 -6.67 2.72 1.59
CA MET A 9 -5.36 2.31 1.08
C MET A 9 -4.22 3.00 1.83
N VAL A 10 -4.32 4.31 2.06
CA VAL A 10 -3.30 5.06 2.83
C VAL A 10 -3.13 4.48 4.23
N GLU A 11 -4.24 4.17 4.90
CA GLU A 11 -4.21 3.58 6.24
C GLU A 11 -3.61 2.17 6.23
N ALA A 12 -3.92 1.34 5.23
CA ALA A 12 -3.32 0.03 5.06
C ALA A 12 -1.80 0.10 4.87
N VAL A 13 -1.31 1.04 4.04
CA VAL A 13 0.13 1.28 3.87
C VAL A 13 0.78 1.70 5.19
N LYS A 14 0.17 2.62 5.94
CA LYS A 14 0.68 3.04 7.26
C LYS A 14 0.73 1.89 8.25
N ARG A 15 -0.31 1.06 8.33
CA ARG A 15 -0.35 -0.11 9.23
C ARG A 15 0.69 -1.15 8.85
N ALA A 16 0.78 -1.49 7.57
CA ALA A 16 1.74 -2.46 7.06
C ALA A 16 3.19 -2.01 7.31
N THR A 17 3.51 -0.75 7.03
CA THR A 17 4.85 -0.19 7.22
C THR A 17 5.22 -0.12 8.70
N LYS A 18 4.32 0.36 9.58
CA LYS A 18 4.54 0.37 11.04
C LYS A 18 4.71 -1.04 11.63
N ARG A 19 3.91 -2.00 11.17
CA ARG A 19 4.00 -3.41 11.57
C ARG A 19 5.33 -4.04 11.18
N ALA A 20 5.85 -3.70 10.00
CA ALA A 20 7.16 -4.16 9.55
C ALA A 20 8.31 -3.53 10.36
N ASN A 21 8.33 -2.20 10.45
CA ASN A 21 9.27 -1.42 11.25
C ASN A 21 8.78 0.04 11.35
N PRO A 22 8.64 0.64 12.54
CA PRO A 22 8.18 2.03 12.68
C PRO A 22 8.99 3.07 11.88
N ALA A 23 10.28 2.84 11.64
CA ALA A 23 11.12 3.73 10.83
C ALA A 23 10.81 3.65 9.33
N LEU A 24 10.23 2.53 8.87
CA LEU A 24 9.99 2.26 7.45
C LEU A 24 8.89 3.17 6.88
N GLU A 25 7.85 3.47 7.66
CA GLU A 25 6.82 4.44 7.26
C GLU A 25 7.46 5.77 6.88
N LYS A 26 8.30 6.32 7.76
CA LYS A 26 8.91 7.62 7.52
C LYS A 26 9.87 7.61 6.34
N LEU A 27 10.66 6.55 6.21
CA LEU A 27 11.60 6.39 5.11
C LEU A 27 10.88 6.32 3.76
N LEU A 28 9.82 5.53 3.66
CA LEU A 28 9.04 5.40 2.43
C LEU A 28 8.31 6.70 2.09
N GLU A 29 7.73 7.39 3.07
CA GLU A 29 7.08 8.69 2.88
C GLU A 29 8.06 9.72 2.29
N VAL A 30 9.28 9.82 2.86
CA VAL A 30 10.32 10.73 2.36
C VAL A 30 10.75 10.34 0.95
N HIS A 31 10.95 9.04 0.68
CA HIS A 31 11.33 8.55 -0.64
C HIS A 31 10.29 8.91 -1.72
N LEU A 32 9.01 8.67 -1.46
CA LEU A 32 7.91 9.00 -2.39
C LEU A 32 7.81 10.50 -2.62
N ARG A 33 7.95 11.31 -1.57
CA ARG A 33 7.92 12.77 -1.69
C ARG A 33 9.04 13.28 -2.60
N LEU A 34 10.26 12.78 -2.41
CA LEU A 34 11.44 13.24 -3.17
C LEU A 34 11.45 12.75 -4.62
N ASN A 35 10.97 11.54 -4.89
CA ASN A 35 11.15 10.90 -6.20
C ASN A 35 9.86 10.83 -7.05
N ALA A 36 8.69 10.96 -6.41
CA ALA A 36 7.38 10.86 -7.07
C ALA A 36 6.53 12.12 -6.92
N ASN A 37 6.96 13.10 -6.09
CA ASN A 37 6.14 14.24 -5.66
C ASN A 37 4.75 13.79 -5.17
N SER A 38 4.70 12.68 -4.44
CA SER A 38 3.47 12.02 -3.96
C SER A 38 3.71 11.43 -2.57
N GLY A 39 2.62 11.14 -1.84
CA GLY A 39 2.62 10.35 -0.60
C GLY A 39 2.08 8.93 -0.81
N PHE A 40 1.56 8.32 0.25
CA PHE A 40 1.02 6.95 0.22
C PHE A 40 -0.24 6.80 -0.63
N GLU A 41 -0.94 7.90 -0.93
CA GLU A 41 -2.08 7.91 -1.86
C GLU A 41 -1.69 7.41 -3.26
N LEU A 42 -0.39 7.43 -3.61
CA LEU A 42 0.12 6.82 -4.83
C LEU A 42 -0.21 5.32 -4.93
N ALA A 43 -0.25 4.60 -3.80
CA ALA A 43 -0.62 3.17 -3.78
C ALA A 43 -2.04 2.92 -4.31
N TYR A 44 -2.94 3.90 -4.18
CA TYR A 44 -4.30 3.82 -4.72
C TYR A 44 -4.42 4.37 -6.13
N ARG A 45 -3.77 5.52 -6.40
CA ARG A 45 -3.87 6.22 -7.68
C ARG A 45 -3.13 5.49 -8.81
N ASP A 46 -1.96 4.94 -8.49
CA ASP A 46 -1.09 4.22 -9.43
C ASP A 46 -0.30 3.11 -8.70
N PRO A 47 -0.93 1.96 -8.41
CA PRO A 47 -0.31 0.88 -7.62
C PRO A 47 0.97 0.33 -8.26
N LYS A 48 1.06 0.31 -9.59
CA LYS A 48 2.27 -0.14 -10.32
C LYS A 48 3.43 0.80 -10.04
N ARG A 49 3.20 2.11 -10.18
CA ARG A 49 4.24 3.10 -9.93
C ARG A 49 4.64 3.16 -8.45
N PHE A 50 3.71 2.96 -7.52
CA PHE A 50 4.04 2.80 -6.11
C PHE A 50 4.99 1.62 -5.88
N LYS A 51 4.69 0.46 -6.46
CA LYS A 51 5.55 -0.74 -6.39
C LYS A 51 6.94 -0.47 -6.97
N ASP A 52 7.04 0.26 -8.07
CA ASP A 52 8.34 0.63 -8.64
C ASP A 52 9.19 1.44 -7.67
N PHE A 53 8.61 2.43 -6.98
CA PHE A 53 9.34 3.21 -5.97
C PHE A 53 9.73 2.37 -4.75
N VAL A 54 8.82 1.53 -4.28
CA VAL A 54 9.11 0.58 -3.19
C VAL A 54 10.27 -0.35 -3.57
N ASN A 55 10.27 -0.90 -4.78
CA ASN A 55 11.32 -1.78 -5.28
C ASN A 55 12.65 -1.04 -5.46
N ARG A 56 12.64 0.23 -5.90
CA ARG A 56 13.85 1.06 -5.97
C ARG A 56 14.46 1.34 -4.60
N LEU A 57 13.63 1.46 -3.57
CA LEU A 57 14.09 1.75 -2.21
C LEU A 57 14.59 0.50 -1.48
N PHE A 58 13.89 -0.63 -1.59
CA PHE A 58 14.13 -1.82 -0.77
C PHE A 58 14.60 -3.06 -1.55
N GLY A 59 14.61 -3.00 -2.88
CA GLY A 59 14.78 -4.16 -3.77
C GLY A 59 13.47 -4.92 -4.00
N GLU A 60 13.41 -5.70 -5.07
CA GLU A 60 12.20 -6.41 -5.51
C GLU A 60 11.66 -7.41 -4.46
N TYR A 61 12.55 -8.16 -3.81
CA TYR A 61 12.15 -9.14 -2.81
C TYR A 61 11.48 -8.48 -1.59
N SER A 62 12.14 -7.47 -1.02
CA SER A 62 11.61 -6.71 0.11
C SER A 62 10.35 -5.94 -0.27
N GLY A 63 10.29 -5.42 -1.50
CA GLY A 63 9.12 -4.73 -2.01
C GLY A 63 7.92 -5.66 -2.17
N ARG A 64 8.14 -6.90 -2.62
CA ARG A 64 7.09 -7.93 -2.66
C ARG A 64 6.59 -8.29 -1.26
N LEU A 65 7.48 -8.41 -0.27
CA LEU A 65 7.08 -8.64 1.12
C LEU A 65 6.22 -7.48 1.65
N LEU A 66 6.61 -6.24 1.39
CA LEU A 66 5.81 -5.07 1.80
C LEU A 66 4.45 -5.05 1.10
N GLU A 67 4.39 -5.36 -0.19
CA GLU A 67 3.14 -5.50 -0.94
C GLU A 67 2.20 -6.52 -0.27
N MET A 68 2.73 -7.70 0.09
CA MET A 68 1.97 -8.72 0.80
C MET A 68 1.43 -8.23 2.15
N LEU A 69 2.22 -7.45 2.89
CA LEU A 69 1.77 -6.87 4.16
C LEU A 69 0.65 -5.85 3.96
N ILE A 70 0.71 -5.03 2.90
CA ILE A 70 -0.34 -4.05 2.57
C ILE A 70 -1.63 -4.78 2.17
N VAL A 71 -1.53 -5.78 1.32
CA VAL A 71 -2.65 -6.63 0.89
C VAL A 71 -3.31 -7.32 2.09
N ASP A 72 -2.53 -7.83 3.02
CA ASP A 72 -3.01 -8.43 4.28
C ASP A 72 -3.76 -7.42 5.18
N GLU A 73 -3.31 -6.16 5.25
CA GLU A 73 -4.08 -5.12 5.95
C GLU A 73 -5.42 -4.84 5.26
N ILE A 74 -5.47 -4.78 3.94
CA ILE A 74 -6.72 -4.58 3.20
C ILE A 74 -7.69 -5.74 3.43
N LYS A 75 -7.20 -6.99 3.38
CA LYS A 75 -8.02 -8.17 3.71
C LYS A 75 -8.64 -8.05 5.11
N ARG A 76 -7.84 -7.66 6.11
CA ARG A 76 -8.32 -7.43 7.48
C ARG A 76 -9.36 -6.30 7.57
N MET A 77 -9.14 -5.19 6.87
CA MET A 77 -10.04 -4.05 6.90
C MET A 77 -11.39 -4.33 6.23
N LEU A 78 -11.40 -5.19 5.22
CA LEU A 78 -12.60 -5.53 4.44
C LEU A 78 -13.29 -6.82 4.90
N GLU A 79 -12.71 -7.55 5.86
CA GLU A 79 -13.19 -8.86 6.31
C GLU A 79 -13.34 -9.87 5.15
N ILE A 80 -12.47 -9.78 4.13
CA ILE A 80 -12.50 -10.63 2.93
C ILE A 80 -11.46 -11.76 2.99
N GLY A 81 -11.82 -12.90 2.38
CA GLY A 81 -10.98 -14.09 2.25
C GLY A 81 -9.88 -13.98 1.17
N GLU A 82 -9.23 -15.12 0.89
CA GLU A 82 -7.88 -15.21 0.29
C GLU A 82 -7.63 -14.57 -1.10
N ASP A 83 -8.66 -14.17 -1.85
CA ASP A 83 -8.58 -13.78 -3.27
C ASP A 83 -7.85 -12.46 -3.60
N LEU A 84 -7.17 -11.85 -2.64
CA LEU A 84 -6.36 -10.65 -2.85
C LEU A 84 -4.86 -11.00 -2.86
N GLU A 85 -4.22 -10.91 -4.03
CA GLU A 85 -2.84 -11.42 -4.26
C GLU A 85 -1.80 -10.32 -4.50
N ASN A 86 -2.26 -9.10 -4.86
CA ASN A 86 -1.40 -7.99 -5.23
C ASN A 86 -2.12 -6.64 -5.01
N LEU A 87 -1.34 -5.57 -5.09
CA LEU A 87 -1.83 -4.22 -4.83
C LEU A 87 -2.84 -3.75 -5.88
N GLU A 88 -2.67 -4.15 -7.13
CA GLU A 88 -3.56 -3.79 -8.24
C GLU A 88 -4.98 -4.32 -8.03
N LYS A 89 -5.11 -5.62 -7.71
CA LYS A 89 -6.39 -6.23 -7.31
C LYS A 89 -6.97 -5.57 -6.07
N ALA A 90 -6.13 -5.15 -5.12
CA ALA A 90 -6.58 -4.44 -3.92
C ALA A 90 -7.25 -3.11 -4.27
N VAL A 91 -6.65 -2.35 -5.19
CA VAL A 91 -7.23 -1.11 -5.70
C VAL A 91 -8.54 -1.35 -6.46
N GLU A 92 -8.61 -2.40 -7.28
CA GLU A 92 -9.84 -2.78 -8.00
C GLU A 92 -10.99 -3.05 -7.03
N ILE A 93 -10.77 -3.87 -5.99
CA ILE A 93 -11.79 -4.15 -4.98
C ILE A 93 -12.22 -2.89 -4.24
N LEU A 94 -11.26 -2.07 -3.79
CA LEU A 94 -11.58 -0.82 -3.08
C LEU A 94 -12.43 0.13 -3.94
N ARG A 95 -12.23 0.15 -5.26
CA ARG A 95 -13.03 0.95 -6.20
C ARG A 95 -14.45 0.41 -6.38
N MET A 96 -14.69 -0.88 -6.16
CA MET A 96 -16.03 -1.50 -6.28
C MET A 96 -16.91 -1.27 -5.06
N ILE A 97 -16.35 -0.81 -3.93
CA ILE A 97 -17.09 -0.56 -2.68
C ILE A 97 -17.85 0.77 -2.72
N VAL A 98 -17.58 1.64 -3.72
CA VAL A 98 -18.23 2.96 -3.90
C VAL A 98 -19.12 2.98 -5.13
#